data_AF-A0A0N9XD06-F1
#
_entry.id   AF-A0A0N9XD06-F1
#
_cell.length_a   1.000
_cell.length_b   1.000
_cell.length_c   1.000
_cell.angle_alpha   90.00
_cell.angle_beta   90.00
_cell.angle_gamma   90.00
#
_symmetry.space_group_name_H-M   'P 1'
#
loop_
_entity.id
_entity.type
_entity.pdbx_description
1 polymer ?
#
loop_
_entity_poly.entity_id
_entity_poly.type
_entity_poly.pdbx_seq_one_letter_code
_entity_poly.pdbx_strand_id
1 'polypeptide(L)'
;MTQHTEDSARRLVIDRERGDYLDDVGAPGCSVAMVLVVDPTGQFDGIEVPVLLRPDATMIRDMLCSAATHEQLGPLSVEWRQRVRDATWRCGRTTKNGTRCRTQVGHRGDACRWHRGPEQLAFKDDR
;
A
#
# COMPACT_ATOMS: atom_id res chain seq x y z
N MET A 1 -9.56 -9.33 38.51
CA MET A 1 -10.64 -10.04 37.81
C MET A 1 -11.23 -9.09 36.77
N THR A 2 -10.63 -9.06 35.59
CA THR A 2 -11.16 -8.32 34.44
C THR A 2 -12.28 -9.16 33.84
N GLN A 3 -13.51 -8.65 33.96
CA GLN A 3 -14.70 -9.24 33.35
C GLN A 3 -14.53 -9.19 31.83
N HIS A 4 -14.35 -10.36 31.20
CA HIS A 4 -14.59 -10.51 29.78
C HIS A 4 -16.10 -10.46 29.58
N THR A 5 -16.63 -9.27 29.29
CA THR A 5 -18.02 -9.07 28.91
C THR A 5 -18.32 -9.87 27.65
N GLU A 6 -19.26 -10.80 27.78
CA GLU A 6 -19.81 -11.70 26.77
C GLU A 6 -20.64 -10.95 25.70
N ASP A 7 -20.08 -9.95 25.02
CA ASP A 7 -20.85 -9.01 24.18
C ASP A 7 -20.33 -8.79 22.75
N SER A 8 -19.56 -9.72 22.13
CA SER A 8 -18.94 -9.41 20.82
C SER A 8 -18.61 -10.63 19.94
N ALA A 9 -19.55 -11.55 19.71
CA ALA A 9 -19.35 -12.65 18.76
C ALA A 9 -19.52 -12.18 17.30
N ARG A 10 -18.76 -11.16 16.88
CA ARG A 10 -18.62 -10.81 15.47
C ARG A 10 -18.12 -12.03 14.71
N ARG A 11 -18.72 -12.30 13.55
CA ARG A 11 -18.35 -13.41 12.67
C ARG A 11 -17.64 -12.86 11.44
N LEU A 12 -16.70 -13.64 10.93
CA LEU A 12 -15.97 -13.33 9.71
C LEU A 12 -16.56 -14.16 8.58
N VAL A 13 -17.08 -13.49 7.56
CA VAL A 13 -17.61 -14.13 6.35
C VAL A 13 -16.64 -13.84 5.21
N ILE A 14 -16.15 -14.89 4.55
CA ILE A 14 -15.27 -14.75 3.39
C ILE A 14 -16.14 -14.58 2.14
N ASP A 15 -16.10 -13.40 1.53
CA ASP A 15 -16.66 -13.12 0.21
C ASP A 15 -15.65 -13.57 -0.86
N ARG A 16 -15.88 -14.77 -1.40
CA ARG A 16 -15.07 -15.35 -2.48
C ARG A 16 -15.44 -14.80 -3.86
N GLU A 17 -16.62 -14.21 -4.03
CA GLU A 17 -17.05 -13.67 -5.33
C GLU A 17 -16.26 -12.42 -5.70
N ARG A 18 -15.86 -11.64 -4.69
CA ARG A 18 -14.95 -10.49 -4.85
C ARG A 18 -13.46 -10.86 -4.71
N GLY A 19 -13.14 -12.15 -4.65
CA GLY A 19 -11.77 -12.64 -4.54
C GLY A 19 -11.12 -12.87 -5.90
N ASP A 20 -9.78 -12.97 -5.91
CA ASP A 20 -9.00 -13.30 -7.11
C ASP A 20 -7.82 -14.22 -6.77
N TYR A 21 -7.37 -14.99 -7.76
CA TYR A 21 -6.20 -15.85 -7.63
C TYR A 21 -4.93 -15.06 -7.91
N LEU A 22 -3.83 -15.44 -7.25
CA LEU A 22 -2.55 -14.74 -7.32
C LEU A 22 -1.47 -15.53 -8.08
N ASP A 23 -1.89 -16.52 -8.89
CA ASP A 23 -0.99 -17.36 -9.67
C ASP A 23 -0.16 -16.55 -10.69
N ASP A 24 -0.74 -15.48 -11.24
CA ASP A 24 -0.13 -14.61 -12.25
C ASP A 24 0.87 -13.58 -11.67
N VAL A 25 0.77 -13.29 -10.37
CA VAL A 25 1.66 -12.37 -9.65
C VAL A 25 2.74 -13.09 -8.81
N GLY A 26 2.99 -14.36 -9.12
CA GLY A 26 4.08 -15.13 -8.52
C GLY A 26 3.77 -15.71 -7.14
N ALA A 27 2.49 -15.84 -6.77
CA ALA A 27 2.04 -16.49 -5.54
C ALA A 27 1.11 -17.68 -5.86
N PRO A 28 1.64 -18.75 -6.49
CA PRO A 28 0.83 -19.87 -6.96
C PRO A 28 0.07 -20.55 -5.83
N GLY A 29 -1.19 -20.88 -6.10
CA GLY A 29 -2.12 -21.49 -5.15
C GLY A 29 -2.65 -20.53 -4.06
N CYS A 30 -2.20 -19.28 -4.04
CA CYS A 30 -2.77 -18.26 -3.16
C CYS A 30 -3.91 -17.51 -3.84
N SER A 31 -4.87 -17.04 -3.05
CA SER A 31 -5.90 -16.11 -3.50
C SER A 31 -6.05 -14.96 -2.51
N VAL A 32 -6.57 -13.84 -2.97
CA VAL A 32 -7.07 -12.76 -2.11
C VAL A 32 -8.58 -12.83 -2.08
N ALA A 33 -9.19 -12.64 -0.92
CA ALA A 33 -10.64 -12.52 -0.77
C ALA A 33 -10.98 -11.36 0.15
N MET A 34 -12.20 -10.84 0.05
CA MET A 34 -12.69 -9.86 1.00
C MET A 34 -13.32 -10.59 2.19
N VAL A 35 -12.98 -10.20 3.41
CA VAL A 35 -13.66 -10.65 4.61
C VAL A 35 -14.60 -9.55 5.07
N LEU A 36 -15.86 -9.94 5.25
CA LEU A 36 -16.91 -9.12 5.82
C LEU A 36 -17.00 -9.42 7.31
N VAL A 37 -16.90 -8.38 8.13
CA VAL A 37 -17.23 -8.48 9.56
C VAL A 37 -18.73 -8.32 9.70
N VAL A 38 -19.39 -9.36 10.20
CA VAL A 38 -20.83 -9.34 10.45
C VAL A 38 -21.11 -9.49 11.94
N ASP A 39 -22.18 -8.88 12.39
CA ASP A 39 -22.68 -9.03 13.75
C ASP A 39 -23.24 -10.47 13.98
N PRO A 40 -23.68 -10.82 15.20
CA PRO A 40 -24.28 -12.12 15.47
C PRO A 40 -25.56 -12.42 14.68
N THR A 41 -26.25 -11.40 14.17
CA THR A 41 -27.48 -11.51 13.37
C THR A 41 -27.19 -11.72 11.87
N GLY A 42 -25.93 -11.56 11.46
CA GLY A 42 -25.49 -11.64 10.07
C GLY A 42 -25.55 -10.30 9.33
N GLN A 43 -25.82 -9.20 10.03
CA GLN A 43 -25.76 -7.86 9.47
C GLN A 43 -24.31 -7.41 9.29
N PHE A 44 -24.01 -6.84 8.13
CA PHE A 44 -22.68 -6.35 7.80
C PHE A 44 -22.35 -5.05 8.54
N ASP A 45 -21.24 -5.04 9.28
CA ASP A 45 -20.80 -3.91 10.12
C ASP A 45 -20.12 -2.77 9.30
N GLY A 46 -20.06 -2.87 7.96
CA GLY A 46 -19.41 -1.88 7.10
C GLY A 46 -17.88 -2.01 7.01
N ILE A 47 -17.30 -3.02 7.66
CA ILE A 47 -15.86 -3.26 7.70
C ILE A 47 -15.50 -4.40 6.74
N GLU A 48 -14.87 -4.06 5.61
CA GLU A 48 -14.30 -5.03 4.66
C GLU A 48 -12.79 -5.04 4.78
N VAL A 49 -12.19 -6.24 4.89
CA VAL A 49 -10.73 -6.40 4.97
C VAL A 49 -10.28 -7.40 3.90
N PRO A 50 -9.37 -7.02 2.98
CA PRO A 50 -8.78 -8.00 2.08
C PRO A 50 -7.94 -8.98 2.91
N VAL A 51 -8.02 -10.27 2.64
CA VAL A 51 -7.21 -11.30 3.29
C VAL A 51 -6.56 -12.20 2.26
N LEU A 52 -5.33 -12.61 2.54
CA LEU A 52 -4.62 -13.61 1.76
C LEU A 52 -5.04 -15.00 2.23
N LEU A 53 -5.63 -15.78 1.33
CA LEU A 53 -5.94 -17.19 1.50
C LEU A 53 -4.80 -18.03 0.90
N ARG A 54 -4.24 -18.94 1.69
CA ARG A 54 -3.26 -19.92 1.22
C ARG A 54 -3.94 -21.30 1.12
N PRO A 55 -3.44 -22.21 0.26
CA PRO A 55 -4.08 -23.51 0.06
C PRO A 55 -4.23 -24.31 1.37
N ASP A 56 -3.23 -24.19 2.26
CA ASP A 56 -3.18 -24.90 3.54
C ASP A 56 -3.44 -23.98 4.75
N ALA A 57 -4.03 -22.79 4.54
CA ALA A 57 -4.26 -21.86 5.63
C ALA A 57 -5.39 -22.35 6.55
N THR A 58 -5.02 -22.82 7.74
CA THR A 58 -5.94 -22.99 8.88
C THR A 58 -6.18 -21.67 9.64
N MET A 59 -5.48 -20.60 9.25
CA MET A 59 -5.51 -19.29 9.91
C MET A 59 -5.73 -18.19 8.87
N ILE A 60 -6.81 -17.42 9.06
CA ILE A 60 -7.05 -16.17 8.32
C ILE A 60 -6.05 -15.15 8.85
N ARG A 61 -5.09 -14.69 8.03
CA ARG A 61 -4.22 -13.56 8.41
C ARG A 61 -5.00 -12.28 8.21
N ASP A 62 -5.40 -11.67 9.32
CA ASP A 62 -5.88 -10.30 9.35
C ASP A 62 -4.76 -9.36 8.85
N MET A 63 -5.00 -8.65 7.75
CA MET A 63 -4.07 -7.69 7.16
C MET A 63 -3.93 -6.40 8.00
N LEU A 64 -4.81 -6.19 8.99
CA LEU A 64 -4.69 -5.14 10.00
C LEU A 64 -3.92 -5.61 11.24
N CYS A 65 -3.60 -6.91 11.33
CA CYS A 65 -2.84 -7.44 12.44
C CYS A 65 -1.38 -6.94 12.36
N SER A 66 -1.03 -6.05 13.28
CA SER A 66 0.35 -5.55 13.44
C SER A 66 1.37 -6.65 13.74
N ALA A 67 0.91 -7.82 14.21
CA ALA A 67 1.72 -9.00 14.45
C ALA A 67 1.81 -9.95 13.24
N ALA A 68 1.16 -9.63 12.11
CA ALA A 68 1.42 -10.35 10.88
C ALA A 68 2.92 -10.19 10.56
N THR A 69 3.62 -11.31 10.40
CA THR A 69 4.95 -11.36 9.76
C THR A 69 4.85 -10.85 8.31
N HIS A 70 4.71 -9.54 8.11
CA HIS A 70 5.16 -8.92 6.87
C HIS A 70 6.64 -9.28 6.73
N GLU A 71 7.07 -9.59 5.52
CA GLU A 71 8.50 -9.67 5.25
C GLU A 71 9.03 -8.25 5.50
N GLN A 72 9.48 -7.99 6.73
CA GLN A 72 10.06 -6.72 7.09
C GLN A 72 11.41 -6.71 6.43
N LEU A 73 11.44 -6.32 5.16
CA LEU A 73 12.67 -6.08 4.45
C LEU A 73 13.46 -5.10 5.33
N GLY A 74 14.57 -5.60 5.87
CA GLY A 74 15.43 -4.79 6.71
C GLY A 74 15.90 -3.54 5.97
N PRO A 75 16.60 -2.62 6.65
CA PRO A 75 17.16 -1.45 5.99
C PRO A 75 17.88 -1.84 4.70
N LEU A 76 17.67 -1.07 3.63
CA LEU A 76 18.36 -1.27 2.36
C LEU A 76 19.87 -1.43 2.60
N SER A 77 20.52 -2.31 1.82
CA SER A 77 21.97 -2.48 1.89
C SER A 77 22.68 -1.12 1.73
N VAL A 78 23.89 -0.99 2.28
CA VAL A 78 24.68 0.25 2.18
C VAL A 78 24.81 0.70 0.72
N GLU A 79 25.04 -0.25 -0.18
CA GLU A 79 25.13 -0.01 -1.62
C GLU A 79 23.87 0.62 -2.20
N TRP A 80 22.68 0.05 -1.91
CA TRP A 80 21.42 0.59 -2.40
C TRP A 80 21.07 1.94 -1.80
N ARG A 81 21.38 2.15 -0.51
CA ARG A 81 21.22 3.46 0.13
C ARG A 81 22.08 4.52 -0.55
N GLN A 82 23.31 4.17 -0.92
CA GLN A 82 24.21 5.08 -1.62
C GLN A 82 23.68 5.41 -3.03
N ARG A 83 23.22 4.40 -3.79
CA ARG A 83 22.61 4.61 -5.11
C ARG A 83 21.39 5.51 -5.07
N VAL A 84 20.53 5.35 -4.06
CA VAL A 84 19.34 6.23 -3.87
C VAL A 84 19.77 7.64 -3.51
N ARG A 85 20.78 7.81 -2.66
CA ARG A 85 21.32 9.12 -2.25
C ARG A 85 21.93 9.87 -3.43
N ASP A 86 22.69 9.17 -4.27
CA ASP A 86 23.41 9.75 -5.41
C ASP A 86 22.52 9.88 -6.66
N ALA A 87 21.28 9.39 -6.60
CA ALA A 87 20.35 9.50 -7.70
C ALA A 87 20.08 10.97 -8.03
N THR A 88 20.27 11.33 -9.30
CA THR A 88 19.93 12.66 -9.80
C THR A 88 18.44 12.95 -9.60
N TRP A 89 18.09 14.12 -9.08
CA TRP A 89 16.70 14.55 -8.97
C TRP A 89 16.07 14.70 -10.35
N ARG A 90 14.80 14.28 -10.49
CA ARG A 90 14.03 14.36 -11.73
C ARG A 90 12.67 15.00 -11.47
N CYS A 91 12.14 15.67 -12.49
CA CYS A 91 10.91 16.47 -12.42
C CYS A 91 9.67 15.68 -11.94
N GLY A 92 9.48 14.43 -12.37
CA GLY A 92 8.37 13.56 -11.93
C GLY A 92 6.95 13.99 -12.34
N ARG A 93 6.75 15.21 -12.85
CA ARG A 93 5.47 15.70 -13.40
C ARG A 93 4.99 14.82 -14.56
N THR A 94 3.68 14.66 -14.68
CA THR A 94 3.06 13.85 -15.74
C THR A 94 3.24 14.55 -17.09
N THR A 95 3.75 13.83 -18.08
CA THR A 95 3.86 14.31 -19.46
C THR A 95 2.50 14.25 -20.17
N LYS A 96 2.39 14.85 -21.36
CA LYS A 96 1.19 14.75 -22.20
C LYS A 96 0.78 13.30 -22.51
N ASN A 97 1.73 12.36 -22.49
CA ASN A 97 1.49 10.94 -22.78
C ASN A 97 1.22 10.12 -21.50
N GLY A 98 0.98 10.76 -20.35
CA GLY A 98 0.69 10.07 -19.08
C GLY A 98 1.92 9.51 -18.35
N THR A 99 3.11 9.55 -18.94
CA THR A 99 4.35 9.06 -18.31
C THR A 99 4.96 10.09 -17.37
N ARG A 100 5.87 9.67 -16.47
CA ARG A 100 6.58 10.58 -15.55
C ARG A 100 7.76 11.25 -16.24
N CYS A 101 7.84 12.59 -16.16
CA CYS A 101 8.95 13.36 -16.71
C CYS A 101 10.27 13.02 -16.01
N ARG A 102 11.30 12.66 -16.80
CA ARG A 102 12.62 12.26 -16.31
C ARG A 102 13.71 13.32 -16.46
N THR A 103 13.36 14.54 -16.88
CA THR A 103 14.32 15.65 -16.96
C THR A 103 14.95 15.93 -15.60
N GLN A 104 16.28 16.06 -15.57
CA GLN A 104 17.03 16.34 -14.35
C GLN A 104 16.70 17.74 -13.80
N VAL A 105 16.65 17.85 -12.48
CA VAL A 105 16.39 19.10 -11.75
C VAL A 105 17.42 19.30 -10.64
N GLY A 106 17.54 20.53 -10.14
CA GLY A 106 18.52 20.88 -9.11
C GLY A 106 18.14 20.37 -7.72
N HIS A 107 16.85 20.45 -7.36
CA HIS A 107 16.36 20.06 -6.04
C HIS A 107 15.20 19.07 -6.12
N ARG A 108 15.01 18.32 -5.05
CA ARG A 108 13.87 17.42 -4.90
C ARG A 108 12.56 18.22 -4.95
N GLY A 109 11.66 17.82 -5.85
CA GLY A 109 10.34 18.45 -6.01
C GLY A 109 10.29 19.57 -7.05
N ASP A 110 11.44 20.03 -7.55
CA ASP A 110 11.51 21.02 -8.62
C ASP A 110 10.80 20.51 -9.88
N ALA A 111 10.08 21.41 -10.57
CA ALA A 111 9.63 21.16 -11.92
C ALA A 111 10.76 21.50 -12.92
N CYS A 112 10.88 20.72 -13.99
CA CYS A 112 11.77 21.10 -15.09
C CYS A 112 11.21 22.31 -15.85
N ARG A 113 12.05 22.93 -16.70
CA ARG A 113 11.67 24.12 -17.48
C ARG A 113 10.41 23.98 -18.35
N TRP A 114 9.97 22.75 -18.67
CA TRP A 114 8.76 22.50 -19.46
C TRP A 114 7.50 22.28 -18.62
N HIS A 115 7.68 21.99 -17.33
CA HIS A 115 6.60 21.82 -16.36
C HIS A 115 6.57 22.94 -15.31
N ARG A 116 7.48 23.91 -15.42
CA ARG A 116 7.47 25.13 -14.61
C ARG A 116 6.34 26.01 -15.16
N GLY A 117 5.22 26.04 -14.44
CA GLY A 117 4.13 26.98 -14.72
C GLY A 117 4.54 28.43 -14.39
N PRO A 118 3.76 29.44 -14.83
CA PRO A 118 4.05 30.85 -14.60
C PRO A 118 4.14 31.23 -13.11
N GLU A 119 3.54 30.46 -12.20
CA GLU A 119 3.50 30.75 -10.75
C GLU A 119 4.77 30.35 -9.98
N GLN A 120 5.68 29.56 -10.56
CA GLN A 120 6.91 29.11 -9.87
C GLN A 120 8.08 30.10 -9.95
N LEU A 121 7.88 31.27 -10.55
CA LEU A 121 8.86 32.37 -10.56
C LEU A 121 8.80 33.26 -9.30
N ALA A 122 7.82 33.08 -8.42
CA ALA A 122 7.56 34.00 -7.30
C ALA A 122 8.31 33.69 -5.98
N PHE A 123 9.05 32.59 -5.88
CA PHE A 123 9.81 32.23 -4.66
C PHE A 123 11.31 32.11 -4.93
N LYS A 124 11.92 33.17 -5.46
CA LYS A 124 13.36 33.42 -5.34
C LYS A 124 13.60 34.92 -5.31
N ASP A 125 13.52 35.50 -4.12
CA ASP A 125 14.54 36.41 -3.58
C ASP A 125 14.14 36.81 -2.15
N ASP A 126 14.87 36.26 -1.18
CA ASP A 126 15.18 36.92 0.09
C ASP A 126 16.28 36.09 0.78
N ARG A 127 17.53 36.36 0.39
CA ARG A 127 18.65 36.64 1.31
C ARG A 127 19.92 37.03 0.56
#